data_AF-A0AAD9C762-F1
#
_entry.id   AF-A0AAD9C762-F1
#
_cell.length_a   1.000
_cell.length_b   1.000
_cell.length_c   1.000
_cell.angle_alpha   90.00
_cell.angle_beta   90.00
_cell.angle_gamma   90.00
#
_symmetry.space_group_name_H-M   'P 1'
#
loop_
_entity.id
_entity.type
_entity.pdbx_description
1 polymer ?
#
loop_
_entity_poly.entity_id
_entity_poly.type
_entity_poly.pdbx_seq_one_letter_code
_entity_poly.pdbx_strand_id
1 'polypeptide(L)'
;MELRLSVAMATVAPPFFLLCWLLQAVSSAFPEEPGPLNYIPTEVVRRHAVFLGRPHRTWLRQEPLHIQRILQVNRTLYIGASVVNVLILDRSSGGQKGQTRLSCTRDDLFRVELDIVAGDEMFYSKKRTWESNKNDIRICRMKGKHEDECRNFMKVLLRRPGGLFVCGTNAFNPLCANYTVS
;
A
#
# COMPACT_ATOMS: atom_id res chain seq x y z
N MET A 1 -56.82 -9.47 70.43
CA MET A 1 -56.62 -10.90 70.11
C MET A 1 -56.21 -10.96 68.66
N GLU A 2 -54.97 -11.39 68.44
CA GLU A 2 -54.17 -11.33 67.21
C GLU A 2 -54.90 -11.83 65.94
N LEU A 3 -54.93 -11.01 64.90
CA LEU A 3 -55.16 -11.45 63.52
C LEU A 3 -53.79 -11.52 62.83
N ARG A 4 -53.29 -12.75 62.62
CA ARG A 4 -52.10 -13.02 61.81
C ARG A 4 -52.40 -12.69 60.35
N LEU A 5 -51.81 -11.62 59.82
CA LEU A 5 -51.67 -11.43 58.37
C LEU A 5 -50.42 -12.18 57.90
N SER A 6 -50.61 -13.13 56.99
CA SER A 6 -49.53 -13.90 56.36
C SER A 6 -48.74 -12.98 55.41
N VAL A 7 -47.46 -12.76 55.69
CA VAL A 7 -46.54 -12.04 54.80
C VAL A 7 -46.21 -12.93 53.61
N ALA A 8 -46.72 -12.59 52.43
CA ALA A 8 -46.23 -13.17 51.18
C ALA A 8 -44.86 -12.55 50.86
N MET A 9 -43.79 -13.35 50.90
CA MET A 9 -42.49 -12.96 50.34
C MET A 9 -42.63 -12.86 48.82
N ALA A 10 -42.83 -11.64 48.32
CA ALA A 10 -42.54 -11.33 46.93
C ALA A 10 -41.03 -11.48 46.72
N THR A 11 -40.61 -12.59 46.11
CA THR A 11 -39.22 -12.82 45.70
C THR A 11 -38.90 -11.87 44.54
N VAL A 12 -38.30 -10.72 44.86
CA VAL A 12 -37.72 -9.81 43.87
C VAL A 12 -36.46 -10.49 43.31
N ALA A 13 -36.62 -11.32 42.27
CA ALA A 13 -35.50 -11.76 41.46
C ALA A 13 -34.97 -10.54 40.67
N PRO A 14 -33.68 -10.19 40.81
CA PRO A 14 -33.23 -8.83 40.54
C PRO A 14 -33.05 -8.55 39.04
N PRO A 15 -33.41 -7.35 38.56
CA PRO A 15 -33.25 -6.91 37.17
C PRO A 15 -31.80 -6.97 36.66
N PHE A 16 -30.83 -7.16 37.57
CA PHE A 16 -29.42 -7.38 37.27
C PHE A 16 -29.15 -8.69 36.52
N PHE A 17 -29.87 -9.77 36.78
CA PHE A 17 -29.63 -11.02 36.05
C PHE A 17 -30.07 -10.92 34.59
N LEU A 18 -31.21 -10.28 34.32
CA LEU A 18 -31.69 -10.00 32.97
C LEU A 18 -30.77 -9.03 32.23
N LEU A 19 -30.31 -7.96 32.90
CA LEU A 19 -29.36 -7.02 32.31
C LEU A 19 -28.01 -7.69 32.00
N CYS A 20 -27.52 -8.56 32.89
CA CYS A 20 -26.28 -9.31 32.70
C CYS A 20 -26.41 -10.34 31.56
N TRP A 21 -27.55 -11.03 31.46
CA TRP A 21 -27.85 -11.94 30.34
C TRP A 21 -27.91 -11.20 28.99
N LEU A 22 -28.54 -10.01 28.97
CA LEU A 22 -28.59 -9.16 27.78
C LEU A 22 -27.21 -8.62 27.40
N LEU A 23 -26.36 -8.26 28.38
CA LEU A 23 -24.97 -7.86 28.15
C LEU A 23 -24.11 -8.98 27.57
N GLN A 24 -24.25 -10.22 28.03
CA GLN A 24 -23.52 -11.38 27.50
C GLN A 24 -23.93 -11.71 26.06
N ALA A 25 -25.18 -11.45 25.68
CA ALA A 25 -25.65 -11.62 24.30
C ALA A 25 -25.07 -10.57 23.32
N VAL A 26 -24.57 -9.42 23.81
CA VAL A 26 -24.01 -8.35 22.98
C VAL A 26 -22.53 -8.58 22.65
N SER A 27 -21.81 -9.40 23.43
CA SER A 27 -20.38 -9.66 23.24
C SER A 27 -20.04 -10.65 22.12
N SER A 28 -21.02 -11.19 21.38
CA SER A 28 -20.76 -12.05 20.20
C SER A 28 -20.53 -11.26 18.91
N ALA A 29 -20.04 -10.02 19.00
CA ALA A 29 -19.75 -9.17 17.86
C ALA A 29 -18.30 -9.38 17.41
N PHE A 30 -18.11 -10.30 16.46
CA PHE A 30 -16.86 -10.68 15.80
C PHE A 30 -16.09 -11.83 16.48
N PRO A 31 -15.88 -12.99 15.81
CA PRO A 31 -15.15 -14.11 16.37
C PRO A 31 -13.67 -13.77 16.57
N GLU A 32 -13.08 -14.31 17.64
CA GLU A 32 -11.64 -14.22 17.89
C GLU A 32 -10.90 -15.02 16.80
N GLU A 33 -9.95 -14.37 16.12
CA GLU A 33 -9.24 -15.03 15.01
C GLU A 33 -8.29 -16.10 15.56
N PRO A 34 -8.33 -17.34 15.03
CA PRO A 34 -7.37 -18.36 15.44
C PRO A 34 -5.95 -17.95 15.03
N GLY A 35 -4.98 -18.24 15.90
CA GLY A 35 -3.57 -18.04 15.60
C GLY A 35 -3.08 -18.87 14.39
N PRO A 36 -1.92 -18.54 13.81
CA PRO A 36 -1.39 -19.24 12.65
C PRO A 36 -1.04 -20.70 12.95
N LEU A 37 -1.24 -21.59 11.98
CA LEU A 37 -0.94 -23.02 12.10
C LEU A 37 0.56 -23.33 12.26
N ASN A 38 1.43 -22.47 11.71
CA ASN A 38 2.88 -22.61 11.79
C ASN A 38 3.56 -21.24 11.68
N TYR A 39 4.70 -21.09 12.34
CA TYR A 39 5.57 -19.92 12.23
C TYR A 39 6.79 -20.26 11.38
N ILE A 40 6.97 -19.55 10.27
CA ILE A 40 8.13 -19.73 9.40
C ILE A 40 9.30 -18.92 9.98
N PRO A 41 10.45 -19.54 10.27
CA PRO A 41 11.61 -18.84 10.82
C PRO A 41 12.19 -17.83 9.83
N THR A 42 12.74 -16.73 10.35
CA THR A 42 13.19 -15.60 9.52
C THR A 42 14.33 -15.97 8.56
N GLU A 43 15.11 -16.99 8.92
CA GLU A 43 16.23 -17.53 8.16
C GLU A 43 15.77 -18.14 6.82
N VAL A 44 14.54 -18.63 6.75
CA VAL A 44 13.94 -19.17 5.52
C VAL A 44 13.39 -18.03 4.67
N VAL A 45 12.70 -17.07 5.29
CA VAL A 45 12.12 -15.93 4.58
C VAL A 45 13.20 -15.08 3.92
N ARG A 46 14.33 -14.84 4.58
CA ARG A 46 15.46 -14.05 4.07
C ARG A 46 16.13 -14.61 2.81
N ARG A 47 15.90 -15.87 2.44
CA ARG A 47 16.45 -16.49 1.23
C ARG A 47 15.65 -16.19 -0.04
N HIS A 48 14.52 -15.50 0.07
CA HIS A 48 13.70 -15.16 -1.08
C HIS A 48 14.25 -13.93 -1.78
N ALA A 49 14.28 -13.96 -3.11
CA ALA A 49 14.79 -12.85 -3.90
C ALA A 49 13.93 -11.59 -3.71
N VAL A 50 14.58 -10.43 -3.59
CA VAL A 50 13.91 -9.14 -3.37
C VAL A 50 14.07 -8.23 -4.59
N PHE A 51 13.03 -7.51 -4.95
CA PHE A 51 13.09 -6.46 -5.96
C PHE A 51 13.38 -5.10 -5.33
N LEU A 52 14.52 -4.50 -5.64
CA LEU A 52 14.96 -3.22 -5.09
C LEU A 52 14.87 -2.05 -6.08
N GLY A 53 14.29 -2.26 -7.27
CA GLY A 53 14.10 -1.19 -8.24
C GLY A 53 15.34 -0.78 -9.03
N ARG A 54 16.38 -1.62 -9.08
CA ARG A 54 17.63 -1.36 -9.82
C ARG A 54 17.82 -2.29 -11.02
N PRO A 55 18.56 -1.86 -12.08
CA PRO A 55 18.75 -2.65 -13.29
C PRO A 55 19.83 -3.73 -13.15
N HIS A 56 20.80 -3.54 -12.25
CA HIS A 56 21.87 -4.49 -11.99
C HIS A 56 22.49 -4.27 -10.60
N ARG A 57 23.26 -5.24 -10.10
CA ARG A 57 23.86 -5.22 -8.75
C ARG A 57 24.86 -4.08 -8.52
N THR A 58 25.61 -3.67 -9.54
CA THR A 58 26.59 -2.57 -9.45
C THR A 58 25.93 -1.18 -9.40
N TRP A 59 24.59 -1.11 -9.42
CA TRP A 59 23.87 0.15 -9.36
C TRP A 59 23.73 0.54 -7.88
N LEU A 60 24.51 1.54 -7.48
CA LEU A 60 24.63 1.99 -6.09
C LEU A 60 23.53 2.95 -5.66
N ARG A 61 22.82 3.54 -6.63
CA ARG A 61 21.75 4.49 -6.34
C ARG A 61 20.46 3.73 -6.08
N GLN A 62 20.12 3.57 -4.81
CA GLN A 62 18.86 2.97 -4.38
C GLN A 62 17.90 4.07 -3.98
N GLU A 63 16.88 4.29 -4.79
CA GLU A 63 15.76 5.16 -4.44
C GLU A 63 14.68 4.38 -3.69
N PRO A 64 14.01 4.97 -2.68
CA PRO A 64 12.82 4.38 -2.12
C PRO A 64 11.74 4.16 -3.18
N LEU A 65 11.20 2.95 -3.25
CA LEU A 65 10.09 2.59 -4.12
C LEU A 65 8.81 2.39 -3.31
N HIS A 66 7.73 3.00 -3.77
CA HIS A 66 6.40 2.77 -3.25
C HIS A 66 5.59 1.95 -4.27
N ILE A 67 5.48 0.65 -4.03
CA ILE A 67 4.79 -0.29 -4.93
C ILE A 67 3.28 -0.02 -4.86
N GLN A 68 2.67 0.17 -6.03
CA GLN A 68 1.25 0.42 -6.19
C GLN A 68 0.51 -0.83 -6.68
N ARG A 69 1.11 -1.57 -7.63
CA ARG A 69 0.52 -2.78 -8.25
C ARG A 69 1.61 -3.75 -8.69
N ILE A 70 1.27 -5.04 -8.65
CA ILE A 70 2.08 -6.11 -9.22
C ILE A 70 1.16 -6.98 -10.08
N LEU A 71 1.61 -7.32 -11.28
CA LEU A 71 0.94 -8.26 -12.17
C LEU A 71 1.97 -9.27 -12.68
N GLN A 72 1.73 -10.55 -12.43
CA GLN A 72 2.49 -11.62 -13.06
C GLN A 72 1.82 -12.03 -14.38
N VAL A 73 2.60 -12.08 -15.45
CA VAL A 73 2.19 -12.63 -16.75
C VAL A 73 3.27 -13.59 -17.20
N ASN A 74 2.95 -14.88 -17.28
CA ASN A 74 3.92 -15.94 -17.55
C ASN A 74 5.10 -15.88 -16.55
N ARG A 75 6.34 -15.79 -17.06
CA ARG A 75 7.59 -15.68 -16.30
C ARG A 75 8.07 -14.23 -16.16
N THR A 76 7.16 -13.27 -16.26
CA THR A 76 7.46 -11.83 -16.16
C THR A 76 6.58 -11.18 -15.10
N LEU A 77 7.21 -10.43 -14.19
CA LEU A 77 6.53 -9.54 -13.26
C LEU A 77 6.51 -8.12 -13.80
N TYR A 78 5.34 -7.51 -13.78
CA TYR A 78 5.13 -6.10 -14.04
C TYR A 78 4.83 -5.39 -12.72
N ILE A 79 5.65 -4.43 -12.35
CA ILE A 79 5.57 -3.73 -11.06
C ILE A 79 5.35 -2.25 -11.33
N GLY A 80 4.21 -1.73 -10.89
CA GLY A 80 3.94 -0.30 -10.87
C GLY A 80 4.37 0.31 -9.55
N ALA A 81 5.27 1.28 -9.57
CA ALA A 81 5.76 1.91 -8.36
C ALA A 81 6.11 3.39 -8.55
N SER A 82 6.05 4.14 -7.45
CA SER A 82 6.59 5.49 -7.38
C SER A 82 8.01 5.47 -6.86
N VAL A 83 8.93 6.08 -7.60
CA VAL A 83 10.33 6.26 -7.23
C VAL A 83 10.51 7.63 -6.61
N VAL A 84 11.06 7.67 -5.39
CA VAL A 84 11.27 8.91 -4.64
C VAL A 84 12.74 9.34 -4.76
N ASN A 85 13.01 10.44 -5.45
CA ASN A 85 14.33 11.07 -5.45
C ASN A 85 14.43 12.04 -4.28
N VAL A 86 15.43 11.84 -3.42
CA VAL A 86 15.68 12.71 -2.27
C VAL A 86 16.89 13.59 -2.59
N LEU A 87 16.67 14.90 -2.66
CA LEU A 87 17.72 15.92 -2.72
C LEU A 87 17.85 16.57 -1.35
N ILE A 88 19.06 16.50 -0.79
CA ILE A 88 19.40 17.15 0.46
C ILE A 88 20.03 18.49 0.11
N LEU A 89 19.36 19.58 0.45
CA LEU A 89 19.90 20.94 0.36
C LEU A 89 20.27 21.41 1.76
N ASP A 90 21.57 21.61 2.00
CA ASP A 90 22.03 22.28 3.21
C ASP A 90 21.80 23.79 3.06
N ARG A 91 20.90 24.34 3.88
CA ARG A 91 20.69 25.78 3.94
C ARG A 91 21.66 26.37 4.97
N SER A 92 22.83 26.80 4.49
CA SER A 92 23.79 27.56 5.30
C SER A 92 23.42 29.05 5.23
N SER A 93 22.52 29.50 6.10
CA SER A 93 22.24 30.93 6.28
C SER A 93 22.29 31.22 7.78
N GLY A 94 23.31 31.97 8.22
CA GLY A 94 23.40 32.57 9.55
C GLY A 94 23.07 31.65 10.73
N GLY A 95 23.97 30.72 11.07
CA GLY A 95 24.02 30.14 12.42
C GLY A 95 23.10 28.95 12.76
N GLN A 96 22.17 28.54 11.88
CA GLN A 96 21.44 27.27 12.04
C GLN A 96 21.62 26.39 10.80
N LYS A 97 22.28 25.24 10.96
CA LYS A 97 22.48 24.24 9.91
C LYS A 97 21.14 23.52 9.68
N GLY A 98 20.29 24.07 8.82
CA GLY A 98 19.01 23.48 8.44
C GLY A 98 19.14 22.62 7.19
N GLN A 99 18.88 21.32 7.30
CA GLN A 99 18.86 20.39 6.17
C GLN A 99 17.46 20.37 5.54
N THR A 100 17.31 20.86 4.31
CA THR A 100 16.04 20.80 3.57
C THR A 100 16.04 19.57 2.66
N ARG A 101 15.09 18.64 2.88
CA ARG A 101 14.94 17.43 2.07
C ARG A 101 13.86 17.65 1.01
N LEU A 102 14.25 17.89 -0.24
CA LEU A 102 13.34 17.94 -1.38
C LEU A 102 13.10 16.53 -1.91
N SER A 103 11.84 16.15 -2.09
CA SER A 103 11.43 14.84 -2.59
C SER A 103 10.76 14.99 -3.96
N CYS A 104 11.41 14.53 -5.03
CA CYS A 104 10.81 14.48 -6.36
C CYS A 104 10.35 13.06 -6.66
N THR A 105 9.06 12.86 -6.89
CA THR A 105 8.51 11.52 -7.10
C THR A 105 8.17 11.28 -8.57
N ARG A 106 8.51 10.10 -9.11
CA ARG A 106 8.18 9.68 -10.48
C ARG A 106 7.47 8.34 -10.46
N ASP A 107 6.49 8.13 -11.34
CA ASP A 107 5.73 6.89 -11.42
C ASP A 107 6.24 6.04 -12.61
N ASP A 108 6.73 4.84 -12.29
CA ASP A 108 7.41 3.93 -13.21
C ASP A 108 6.70 2.55 -13.26
N LEU A 109 6.63 1.97 -14.46
CA LEU A 109 6.30 0.57 -14.71
C LEU A 109 7.58 -0.22 -14.99
N PHE A 110 7.90 -1.16 -14.11
CA PHE A 110 9.06 -2.05 -14.21
C PHE A 110 8.63 -3.40 -14.81
N ARG A 111 9.46 -3.93 -15.71
CA ARG A 111 9.38 -5.30 -16.22
C ARG A 111 10.53 -6.09 -15.62
N VAL A 112 10.24 -7.16 -14.91
CA VAL A 112 11.20 -8.04 -14.24
C VAL A 112 11.02 -9.45 -14.77
N GLU A 113 12.09 -10.07 -15.25
CA GLU A 113 12.05 -11.43 -15.80
C GLU A 113 12.46 -12.43 -14.72
N LEU A 114 11.58 -13.38 -14.41
CA LEU A 114 11.76 -14.36 -13.34
C LEU A 114 12.79 -15.44 -13.68
N ASP A 115 13.14 -15.57 -14.96
CA ASP A 115 14.16 -16.53 -15.42
C ASP A 115 15.59 -16.08 -15.10
N ILE A 116 15.79 -14.79 -14.83
CA ILE A 116 17.11 -14.16 -14.64
C ILE A 116 17.35 -13.83 -13.16
N VAL A 117 16.65 -14.51 -12.24
CA VAL A 117 16.85 -14.29 -10.79
C VAL A 117 18.23 -14.84 -10.40
N ALA A 118 19.18 -13.93 -10.19
CA ALA A 118 20.56 -14.26 -9.84
C ALA A 118 20.76 -14.18 -8.33
N GLY A 119 20.45 -15.27 -7.62
CA GLY A 119 20.58 -15.35 -6.17
C GLY A 119 19.45 -14.63 -5.43
N ASP A 120 19.80 -13.73 -4.51
CA ASP A 120 18.86 -13.13 -3.55
C ASP A 120 18.20 -11.83 -4.05
N GLU A 121 18.37 -11.47 -5.32
CA GLU A 121 17.86 -10.20 -5.86
C GLU A 121 17.27 -10.32 -7.26
N MET A 122 16.19 -9.57 -7.49
CA MET A 122 15.54 -9.42 -8.79
C MET A 122 15.90 -8.07 -9.43
N PHE A 123 16.19 -8.07 -10.72
CA PHE A 123 16.52 -6.88 -11.51
C PHE A 123 15.48 -6.64 -12.61
N TYR A 124 15.20 -5.37 -12.92
CA TYR A 124 14.31 -5.06 -14.05
C TYR A 124 15.05 -5.13 -15.39
N SER A 125 14.40 -5.71 -16.40
CA SER A 125 14.91 -5.72 -17.78
C SER A 125 14.49 -4.47 -18.55
N LYS A 126 13.31 -3.92 -18.26
CA LYS A 126 12.80 -2.70 -18.90
C LYS A 126 12.05 -1.83 -17.90
N LYS A 127 12.08 -0.51 -18.12
CA LYS A 127 11.37 0.47 -17.32
C LYS A 127 10.64 1.46 -18.22
N ARG A 128 9.42 1.82 -17.84
CA ARG A 128 8.62 2.85 -18.52
C ARG A 128 8.12 3.88 -17.52
N THR A 129 8.56 5.11 -17.68
CA THR A 129 8.03 6.25 -16.90
C THR A 129 6.71 6.72 -17.49
N TRP A 130 5.71 6.96 -16.64
CA TRP A 130 4.37 7.38 -17.07
C TRP A 130 3.89 8.61 -16.31
N GLU A 131 4.46 9.75 -16.65
CA GLU A 131 4.14 11.05 -16.02
C GLU A 131 2.85 11.69 -16.56
N SER A 132 2.23 12.53 -15.73
CA SER A 132 1.14 13.40 -16.15
C SER A 132 1.62 14.56 -17.01
N ASN A 133 0.78 15.01 -17.95
CA ASN A 133 1.07 16.22 -18.71
C ASN A 133 1.07 17.45 -17.77
N LYS A 134 1.98 18.41 -18.03
CA LYS A 134 2.10 19.67 -17.30
C LYS A 134 0.79 20.45 -17.22
N ASN A 135 -0.05 20.37 -18.25
CA ASN A 135 -1.37 21.02 -18.23
C ASN A 135 -2.32 20.39 -17.21
N ASP A 136 -2.41 19.06 -17.16
CA ASP A 136 -3.24 18.34 -16.18
C ASP A 136 -2.74 18.61 -14.76
N ILE A 137 -1.42 18.60 -14.54
CA ILE A 137 -0.81 18.94 -13.25
C ILE A 137 -1.18 20.37 -12.83
N ARG A 138 -1.08 21.33 -13.76
CA ARG A 138 -1.47 22.73 -13.49
C ARG A 138 -2.94 22.82 -13.11
N ILE A 139 -3.84 22.19 -13.88
CA ILE A 139 -5.28 22.18 -13.61
C ILE A 139 -5.57 21.53 -12.25
N CYS A 140 -4.93 20.40 -11.94
CA CYS A 140 -5.04 19.72 -10.65
C CYS A 140 -4.68 20.65 -9.48
N ARG A 141 -3.56 21.37 -9.59
CA ARG A 141 -3.12 22.34 -8.58
C ARG A 141 -4.07 23.53 -8.48
N MET A 142 -4.57 24.04 -9.60
CA MET A 142 -5.56 25.13 -9.61
C MET A 142 -6.89 24.72 -8.96
N LYS A 143 -7.22 23.42 -8.97
CA LYS A 143 -8.36 22.85 -8.23
C LYS A 143 -8.07 22.67 -6.72
N GLY A 144 -6.93 23.12 -6.22
CA GLY A 144 -6.58 23.10 -4.79
C GLY A 144 -6.01 21.78 -4.29
N LYS A 145 -5.56 20.88 -5.17
CA LYS A 145 -4.90 19.63 -4.76
C LYS A 145 -3.43 19.86 -4.40
N HIS A 146 -2.92 19.06 -3.45
CA HIS A 146 -1.52 19.12 -3.04
C HIS A 146 -0.59 18.71 -4.20
N GLU A 147 0.60 19.29 -4.25
CA GLU A 147 1.57 19.02 -5.32
C GLU A 147 1.92 17.53 -5.43
N ASP A 148 2.03 16.84 -4.29
CA ASP A 148 2.32 15.41 -4.23
C ASP A 148 1.19 14.51 -4.75
N GLU A 149 -0.06 15.02 -4.77
CA GLU A 149 -1.22 14.28 -5.28
C GLU A 149 -1.44 14.52 -6.78
N CYS A 150 -0.93 15.63 -7.33
CA CYS A 150 -1.08 15.99 -8.74
C CYS A 150 -0.11 15.25 -9.66
N ARG A 151 -0.15 13.91 -9.59
CA ARG A 151 0.67 13.02 -10.41
C ARG A 151 -0.09 11.78 -10.85
N ASN A 152 0.59 10.88 -11.57
CA ASN A 152 -0.04 9.74 -12.19
C ASN A 152 0.21 8.45 -11.39
N PHE A 153 -0.69 8.12 -10.47
CA PHE A 153 -0.64 6.86 -9.74
C PHE A 153 -1.29 5.76 -10.58
N MET A 154 -0.54 4.71 -10.90
CA MET A 154 -0.99 3.53 -11.62
C MET A 154 -1.89 2.67 -10.73
N LYS A 155 -3.20 2.72 -10.99
CA LYS A 155 -4.21 2.03 -10.19
C LYS A 155 -4.71 0.74 -10.82
N VAL A 156 -4.58 0.60 -12.14
CA VAL A 156 -5.03 -0.57 -12.90
C VAL A 156 -3.88 -1.08 -13.75
N LEU A 157 -3.62 -2.38 -13.67
CA LEU A 157 -2.63 -3.09 -14.47
C LEU A 157 -3.19 -4.47 -14.78
N LEU A 158 -3.60 -4.70 -16.03
CA LEU A 158 -4.27 -5.93 -16.45
C LEU A 158 -3.58 -6.52 -17.69
N ARG A 159 -3.60 -7.85 -17.80
CA ARG A 159 -3.20 -8.55 -19.02
C ARG A 159 -4.32 -8.44 -20.06
N ARG A 160 -3.97 -8.15 -21.32
CA ARG A 160 -4.87 -8.27 -22.48
C ARG A 160 -4.20 -9.02 -23.64
N PRO A 161 -4.97 -9.56 -24.60
CA PRO A 161 -4.40 -10.17 -25.80
C PRO A 161 -3.41 -9.21 -26.47
N GLY A 162 -2.19 -9.68 -26.74
CA GLY A 162 -1.13 -8.88 -27.37
C GLY A 162 -0.44 -7.82 -26.48
N GLY A 163 -0.87 -7.63 -25.23
CA GLY A 163 -0.40 -6.47 -24.47
C GLY A 163 -0.76 -6.38 -23.00
N LEU A 164 -0.66 -5.18 -22.47
CA LEU A 164 -1.10 -4.76 -21.15
C LEU A 164 -2.13 -3.64 -21.28
N PHE A 165 -3.09 -3.62 -20.39
CA PHE A 165 -3.93 -2.46 -20.13
C PHE A 165 -3.50 -1.80 -18.84
N VAL A 166 -3.33 -0.49 -18.88
CA VAL A 166 -2.83 0.25 -17.75
C VAL A 166 -3.67 1.51 -17.59
N CYS A 167 -4.16 1.78 -16.38
CA CYS A 167 -4.82 3.05 -16.05
C CYS A 167 -4.16 3.70 -14.84
N GLY A 168 -4.09 5.03 -14.87
CA GLY A 168 -3.57 5.84 -13.79
C GLY A 168 -4.45 7.05 -13.51
N THR A 169 -4.24 7.67 -12.34
CA THR A 169 -5.00 8.84 -11.89
C THR A 169 -4.77 10.08 -12.74
N ASN A 170 -3.60 10.16 -13.40
CA ASN A 170 -3.12 11.27 -14.21
C ASN A 170 -3.53 12.66 -13.65
N ALA A 171 -3.04 13.00 -12.46
CA ALA A 171 -3.33 14.25 -11.76
C ALA A 171 -4.85 14.55 -11.63
N PHE A 172 -5.62 13.58 -11.13
CA PHE A 172 -7.10 13.63 -11.04
C PHE A 172 -7.82 13.82 -12.38
N ASN A 173 -7.18 13.47 -13.49
CA ASN A 173 -7.77 13.39 -14.82
C ASN A 173 -7.45 12.00 -15.42
N PRO A 174 -8.16 10.94 -14.99
CA PRO A 174 -7.73 9.55 -15.19
C PRO A 174 -7.54 9.20 -16.66
N LEU A 175 -6.44 8.50 -16.95
CA LEU A 175 -6.09 8.05 -18.30
C LEU A 175 -5.78 6.56 -18.32
N CYS A 176 -6.11 5.93 -19.45
CA CYS A 176 -5.80 4.54 -19.72
C CYS A 176 -5.01 4.41 -21.02
N ALA A 177 -4.09 3.44 -21.07
CA ALA A 177 -3.24 3.17 -22.21
C ALA A 177 -3.08 1.66 -22.43
N ASN A 178 -2.81 1.31 -23.69
CA ASN A 178 -2.55 -0.05 -24.11
C ASN A 178 -1.07 -0.14 -24.48
N TYR A 179 -0.34 -1.07 -23.88
CA TYR A 179 1.05 -1.30 -24.20
C TYR A 179 1.21 -2.67 -24.84
N THR A 180 1.96 -2.73 -25.95
CA THR A 180 2.37 -4.01 -26.52
C THR A 180 3.43 -4.65 -25.64
N VAL A 181 3.32 -5.96 -25.43
CA VAL A 181 4.39 -6.72 -24.78
C VAL A 181 5.36 -7.14 -25.88
N SER A 182 6.40 -6.33 -26.09
CA SER A 182 7.58 -6.67 -26.90
C SER A 182 8.52 -7.55 -26.09
#